data_AF-V2WUB5-F1
#
_entry.id   AF-V2WUB5-F1
#
_cell.length_a   1.000
_cell.length_b   1.000
_cell.length_c   1.000
_cell.angle_alpha   90.00
_cell.angle_beta   90.00
_cell.angle_gamma   90.00
#
_symmetry.space_group_name_H-M   'P 1'
#
loop_
_entity.id
_entity.type
_entity.pdbx_description
1 polymer ?
#
loop_
_entity_poly.entity_id
_entity_poly.type
_entity_poly.pdbx_seq_one_letter_code
_entity_poly.pdbx_strand_id
1 'polypeptide(L)'
;METPETVTPAADVKEPGKVKVKPKAKRYLDSDVPLLSWRDNHHEEYMDHFIMCEGQGRMFTGTCYGCVSEQAVYRCQDCVGLHMLCRQCLLEKHVNLPLHRIEEWRDDLFH
;
A
#
# COMPACT_ATOMS: atom_id res chain seq x y z
N MET A 1 31.76 -27.12 -86.55
CA MET A 1 32.68 -27.07 -85.39
C MET A 1 32.06 -26.08 -84.42
N GLU A 2 31.14 -26.59 -83.61
CA GLU A 2 30.36 -25.84 -82.64
C GLU A 2 31.16 -25.70 -81.35
N THR A 3 31.20 -24.50 -80.76
CA THR A 3 31.55 -24.32 -79.36
C THR A 3 30.29 -23.82 -78.64
N PRO A 4 29.77 -24.55 -77.64
CA PRO A 4 28.58 -24.12 -76.92
C PRO A 4 28.97 -23.04 -75.90
N GLU A 5 28.28 -21.89 -75.98
CA GLU A 5 28.34 -20.84 -74.96
C GLU A 5 27.78 -21.38 -73.64
N THR A 6 28.61 -21.31 -72.61
CA THR A 6 28.27 -21.82 -71.27
C THR A 6 27.37 -20.79 -70.57
N VAL A 7 26.08 -21.11 -70.45
CA VAL A 7 25.13 -20.37 -69.62
C VAL A 7 25.51 -20.55 -68.15
N THR A 8 25.92 -19.47 -67.50
CA THR A 8 26.15 -19.45 -66.05
C THR A 8 24.82 -19.49 -65.30
N PRO A 9 24.62 -20.38 -64.31
CA PRO A 9 23.39 -20.37 -63.52
C PRO A 9 23.32 -19.12 -62.65
N ALA A 10 22.10 -18.57 -62.54
CA ALA A 10 21.78 -17.43 -61.69
C ALA A 10 22.19 -17.70 -60.24
N ALA A 11 22.82 -16.70 -59.61
CA ALA A 11 23.28 -16.75 -58.23
C ALA A 11 22.16 -17.18 -57.28
N ASP A 12 22.46 -18.19 -56.46
CA ASP A 12 21.62 -18.67 -55.38
C ASP A 12 21.12 -17.52 -54.50
N VAL A 13 19.81 -17.25 -54.56
CA VAL A 13 19.13 -16.39 -53.61
C VAL A 13 19.17 -17.11 -52.26
N LYS A 14 20.12 -16.74 -51.41
CA LYS A 14 20.20 -17.23 -50.03
C LYS A 14 18.87 -16.93 -49.33
N GLU A 15 18.21 -17.98 -48.87
CA GLU A 15 16.99 -17.87 -48.06
C GLU A 15 17.24 -16.93 -46.86
N PRO A 16 16.26 -16.08 -46.50
CA PRO A 16 16.40 -15.19 -45.37
C PRO A 16 16.61 -16.01 -44.10
N GLY A 17 17.80 -15.85 -43.51
CA GLY A 17 18.20 -16.56 -42.30
C GLY A 17 17.16 -16.40 -41.19
N LYS A 18 16.82 -17.52 -40.56
CA LYS A 18 15.83 -17.62 -39.47
C LYS A 18 16.19 -16.65 -38.32
N VAL A 19 15.46 -15.53 -38.23
CA VAL A 19 15.63 -14.56 -37.14
C VAL A 19 15.16 -15.21 -35.83
N LYS A 20 16.08 -15.42 -34.89
CA LYS A 20 15.76 -15.93 -33.56
C LYS A 20 15.09 -14.84 -32.73
N VAL A 21 13.75 -14.87 -32.65
CA VAL A 21 13.00 -13.97 -31.77
C VAL A 21 13.14 -14.47 -30.33
N LYS A 22 13.68 -13.61 -29.44
CA LYS A 22 13.75 -13.91 -28.01
C LYS A 22 12.32 -14.04 -27.44
N PRO A 23 12.05 -15.00 -26.54
CA PRO A 23 10.73 -15.10 -25.91
C PRO A 23 10.44 -13.81 -25.14
N LYS A 24 9.22 -13.28 -25.30
CA LYS A 24 8.78 -12.09 -24.58
C LYS A 24 8.70 -12.43 -23.09
N ALA A 25 9.26 -11.56 -22.25
CA ALA A 25 9.21 -11.74 -20.80
C ALA A 25 7.75 -11.89 -20.32
N LYS A 26 7.51 -12.74 -19.32
CA LYS A 26 6.20 -12.86 -18.68
C LYS A 26 5.77 -11.49 -18.17
N ARG A 27 4.57 -11.07 -18.51
CA ARG A 27 3.93 -9.86 -17.98
C ARG A 27 2.89 -10.28 -16.97
N TYR A 28 2.95 -9.70 -15.78
CA TYR A 28 1.97 -9.90 -14.72
C TYR A 28 0.95 -8.77 -14.79
N LEU A 29 -0.32 -9.07 -14.55
CA LEU A 29 -1.37 -8.05 -14.49
C LEU A 29 -1.05 -6.98 -13.43
N ASP A 30 -0.47 -7.41 -12.31
CA ASP A 30 0.01 -6.53 -11.24
C ASP A 30 1.15 -5.58 -11.68
N SER A 31 1.86 -5.90 -12.78
CA SER A 31 2.90 -5.03 -13.33
C SER A 31 2.37 -4.02 -14.35
N ASP A 32 1.36 -4.40 -15.15
CA ASP A 32 0.80 -3.53 -16.20
C ASP A 32 -0.23 -2.53 -15.63
N VAL A 33 -0.99 -2.93 -14.60
CA VAL A 33 -2.01 -2.10 -13.93
C VAL A 33 -1.96 -2.21 -12.39
N PRO A 34 -0.82 -1.86 -11.76
CA PRO A 34 -0.60 -2.05 -10.32
C PRO A 34 -1.66 -1.37 -9.44
N LEU A 35 -2.17 -0.21 -9.86
CA LEU A 35 -3.19 0.51 -9.08
C LEU A 35 -4.56 -0.16 -9.11
N LEU A 36 -4.92 -0.85 -10.19
CA LEU A 36 -6.18 -1.61 -10.25
C LEU A 36 -6.08 -2.84 -9.36
N SER A 37 -4.96 -3.58 -9.45
CA SER A 37 -4.70 -4.72 -8.56
C SER A 37 -4.67 -4.28 -7.09
N TRP A 38 -4.03 -3.16 -6.78
CA TRP A 38 -4.04 -2.62 -5.41
C TRP A 38 -5.44 -2.23 -4.96
N ARG A 39 -6.21 -1.55 -5.81
CA ARG A 39 -7.57 -1.14 -5.48
C ARG A 39 -8.44 -2.35 -5.17
N ASP A 40 -8.37 -3.39 -6.00
CA ASP A 40 -9.28 -4.53 -5.88
C ASP A 40 -8.85 -5.48 -4.74
N ASN A 41 -7.55 -5.55 -4.39
CA ASN A 41 -7.03 -6.50 -3.40
C ASN A 41 -6.67 -5.88 -2.04
N HIS A 42 -6.40 -4.58 -1.94
CA HIS A 42 -5.81 -3.95 -0.76
C HIS A 42 -6.51 -2.67 -0.29
N HIS A 43 -7.33 -2.03 -1.13
CA HIS A 43 -7.97 -0.75 -0.78
C HIS A 43 -8.78 -0.82 0.51
N GLU A 44 -9.61 -1.85 0.69
CA GLU A 44 -10.50 -1.98 1.86
C GLU A 44 -9.71 -2.06 3.17
N GLU A 45 -8.65 -2.88 3.22
CA GLU A 45 -7.78 -3.01 4.40
C GLU A 45 -7.15 -1.67 4.80
N TYR A 46 -6.68 -0.90 3.81
CA TYR A 46 -6.08 0.40 4.06
C TYR A 46 -7.12 1.44 4.50
N MET A 47 -8.31 1.41 3.90
CA MET A 47 -9.41 2.29 4.30
C MET A 47 -9.87 1.99 5.72
N ASP A 48 -10.01 0.73 6.08
CA ASP A 48 -10.35 0.31 7.45
C ASP A 48 -9.32 0.81 8.46
N HIS A 49 -8.03 0.70 8.13
CA HIS A 49 -6.97 1.24 8.97
C HIS A 49 -7.07 2.77 9.10
N PHE A 50 -7.34 3.48 8.00
CA PHE A 50 -7.47 4.93 8.00
C PHE A 50 -8.66 5.38 8.87
N ILE A 51 -9.84 4.78 8.66
CA ILE A 51 -11.05 5.04 9.45
C ILE A 51 -10.80 4.72 10.94
N MET A 52 -10.08 3.64 11.24
CA MET A 52 -9.71 3.28 12.60
C MET A 52 -8.81 4.33 13.27
N CYS A 53 -7.87 4.91 12.52
CA CYS A 53 -7.00 5.99 13.00
C CYS A 53 -7.75 7.32 13.16
N GLU A 54 -8.74 7.60 12.31
CA GLU A 54 -9.56 8.82 12.41
C GLU A 54 -10.63 8.72 13.51
N GLY A 55 -11.16 7.53 13.78
CA GLY A 55 -12.14 7.26 14.84
C GLY A 55 -11.53 6.83 16.17
N GLN A 56 -12.38 6.48 17.16
CA GLN A 56 -11.93 5.96 18.46
C GLN A 56 -11.22 4.60 18.35
N GLY A 57 -11.28 3.98 17.17
CA GLY A 57 -10.68 2.70 16.86
C GLY A 57 -11.58 1.51 17.19
N ARG A 58 -11.46 0.43 16.42
CA ARG A 58 -12.27 -0.79 16.57
C ARG A 58 -12.12 -1.48 17.93
N MET A 59 -11.00 -1.23 18.61
CA MET A 59 -10.66 -1.87 19.89
C MET A 59 -11.13 -1.05 21.09
N PHE A 60 -11.74 0.11 20.88
CA PHE A 60 -12.22 0.92 21.98
C PHE A 60 -13.46 0.30 22.61
N THR A 61 -13.36 0.01 23.90
CA THR A 61 -14.43 -0.61 24.69
C THR A 61 -15.25 0.39 25.51
N GLY A 62 -15.12 1.70 25.24
CA GLY A 62 -15.76 2.74 26.05
C GLY A 62 -15.00 3.09 27.34
N THR A 63 -13.87 2.44 27.60
CA THR A 63 -13.15 2.55 28.88
C THR A 63 -11.69 2.93 28.72
N CYS A 64 -11.14 3.52 29.77
CA CYS A 64 -9.77 4.02 29.81
C CYS A 64 -8.82 2.84 29.82
N TYR A 65 -7.85 2.83 28.90
CA TYR A 65 -6.85 1.78 28.83
C TYR A 65 -5.99 1.67 30.10
N GLY A 66 -5.84 2.75 30.87
CA GLY A 66 -5.04 2.77 32.10
C GLY A 66 -5.77 2.37 33.37
N CYS A 67 -7.02 2.82 33.55
CA CYS A 67 -7.76 2.69 34.81
C CYS A 67 -9.18 2.14 34.66
N VAL A 68 -9.60 1.76 33.44
CA VAL A 68 -10.92 1.18 33.13
C VAL A 68 -12.11 2.13 33.41
N SER A 69 -11.86 3.40 33.73
CA SER A 69 -12.94 4.39 33.84
C SER A 69 -13.65 4.64 32.50
N GLU A 70 -14.94 4.93 32.54
CA GLU A 70 -15.78 5.21 31.35
C GLU A 70 -15.52 6.61 30.75
N GLN A 71 -14.59 7.38 31.30
CA GLN A 71 -14.29 8.75 30.88
C GLN A 71 -13.12 8.81 29.87
N ALA A 72 -13.02 7.81 29.00
CA ALA A 72 -11.92 7.65 28.06
C ALA A 72 -12.18 8.42 26.78
N VAL A 73 -11.92 9.72 26.83
CA VAL A 73 -12.17 10.67 25.72
C VAL A 73 -10.90 11.26 25.13
N TYR A 74 -9.73 10.98 25.69
CA TYR A 74 -8.46 11.54 25.19
C TYR A 74 -7.61 10.48 24.52
N ARG A 75 -6.89 10.86 23.47
CA ARG A 75 -5.80 10.04 22.91
C ARG A 75 -4.59 10.89 22.60
N CYS A 76 -3.48 10.23 22.30
CA CYS A 76 -2.26 10.86 21.83
C CYS A 76 -1.91 10.32 20.44
N GLN A 77 -1.71 11.22 19.48
CA GLN A 77 -1.42 10.89 18.09
C GLN A 77 -0.01 10.33 17.89
N ASP A 78 0.92 10.71 18.77
CA ASP A 78 2.33 10.33 18.62
C ASP A 78 2.68 9.07 19.43
N CYS A 79 1.76 8.60 20.29
CA CYS A 79 1.92 7.36 21.04
C CYS A 79 1.49 6.13 20.23
N VAL A 80 2.25 5.04 20.36
CA VAL A 80 1.93 3.77 19.71
C VAL A 80 0.63 3.20 20.29
N GLY A 81 -0.27 2.77 19.40
CA GLY A 81 -1.50 2.04 19.74
C GLY A 81 -2.76 2.89 19.87
N LEU A 82 -2.67 4.23 19.81
CA LEU A 82 -3.83 5.15 19.80
C LEU A 82 -4.85 4.87 20.92
N HIS A 83 -4.37 4.48 22.11
CA HIS A 83 -5.25 4.11 23.21
C HIS A 83 -6.06 5.31 23.71
N MET A 84 -7.35 5.08 23.94
CA MET A 84 -8.23 6.03 24.62
C MET A 84 -7.96 6.02 26.13
N LEU A 85 -7.80 7.22 26.69
CA LEU A 85 -7.41 7.46 28.07
C LEU A 85 -8.34 8.51 28.70
N CYS A 86 -8.52 8.41 30.01
CA CYS A 86 -9.07 9.52 30.78
C CYS A 86 -8.00 10.61 30.97
N ARG A 87 -8.44 11.82 31.34
CA ARG A 87 -7.55 12.98 31.54
C ARG A 87 -6.40 12.70 32.51
N GLN A 88 -6.66 12.00 33.59
CA GLN A 88 -5.64 11.69 34.60
C GLN A 88 -4.55 10.77 34.04
N CYS A 89 -4.94 9.61 33.47
CA CYS A 89 -3.98 8.67 32.90
C CYS A 89 -3.21 9.27 31.71
N LEU A 90 -3.86 10.15 30.93
CA LEU A 90 -3.19 10.89 29.87
C LEU A 90 -2.05 11.75 30.43
N LEU A 91 -2.33 12.59 31.44
CA LEU A 91 -1.34 13.48 32.05
C LEU A 91 -0.22 12.70 32.73
N GLU A 92 -0.53 11.63 33.45
CA GLU A 92 0.47 10.78 34.11
C GLU A 92 1.45 10.16 33.09
N LYS A 93 0.93 9.69 31.95
CA LYS A 93 1.77 9.10 30.89
C LYS A 93 2.55 10.14 30.07
N HIS A 94 2.03 11.35 29.93
CA HIS A 94 2.60 12.38 29.05
C HIS A 94 3.32 13.51 29.79
N VAL A 95 3.50 13.40 31.11
CA VAL A 95 4.16 14.44 31.92
C VAL A 95 5.56 14.82 31.42
N ASN A 96 6.29 13.85 30.84
CA ASN A 96 7.63 14.03 30.28
C ASN A 96 7.64 14.08 28.74
N LEU A 97 6.48 14.19 28.09
CA LEU A 97 6.31 14.15 26.64
C LEU A 97 5.54 15.39 26.14
N PRO A 98 6.02 16.62 26.39
CA PRO A 98 5.28 17.85 26.13
C PRO A 98 5.06 18.18 24.64
N LEU A 99 5.79 17.52 23.75
CA LEU A 99 5.68 17.71 22.29
C LEU A 99 4.67 16.76 21.63
N HIS A 100 4.12 15.81 22.40
CA HIS A 100 3.10 14.91 21.87
C HIS A 100 1.78 15.66 21.67
N ARG A 101 1.13 15.38 20.55
CA ARG A 101 -0.17 15.93 20.18
C ARG A 101 -1.27 15.10 20.80
N ILE A 102 -2.07 15.77 21.62
CA ILE A 102 -3.20 15.20 22.33
C ILE A 102 -4.46 15.65 21.62
N GLU A 103 -5.39 14.72 21.45
CA GLU A 103 -6.71 14.98 20.89
C GLU A 103 -7.81 14.59 21.87
N GLU A 104 -8.92 15.33 21.84
CA GLU A 104 -10.14 15.01 22.58
C GLU A 104 -11.24 14.53 21.62
N TRP A 105 -11.88 13.41 21.95
CA TRP A 105 -13.06 12.92 21.27
C TRP A 105 -14.29 13.70 21.71
N ARG A 106 -14.88 14.46 20.80
CA ARG A 106 -16.09 15.24 21.02
C ARG A 106 -16.88 15.32 19.71
N ASP A 107 -18.21 15.31 19.79
CA ASP A 107 -19.09 15.48 18.63
C ASP A 107 -18.75 14.52 17.46
N ASP A 108 -18.44 13.27 17.81
CA ASP A 108 -18.07 12.18 16.90
C ASP A 108 -16.78 12.41 16.07
N LEU A 109 -15.91 13.31 16.51
CA LEU A 109 -14.61 13.55 15.88
C LEU A 109 -13.53 13.95 16.90
N PHE A 110 -12.27 13.97 16.46
CA PHE A 110 -11.15 14.43 17.29
C PHE A 110 -10.83 15.91 17.05
N HIS A 111 -10.58 16.62 18.16
CA HIS A 111 -10.18 18.03 18.19
C HIS A 111 -8.79 18.23 18.78
#